data_AF-A0A497GJ97-F1
#
_entry.id   AF-A0A497GJ97-F1
#
_cell.length_a   1.000
_cell.length_b   1.000
_cell.length_c   1.000
_cell.angle_alpha   90.00
_cell.angle_beta   90.00
_cell.angle_gamma   90.00
#
_symmetry.space_group_name_H-M   'P 1'
#
loop_
_entity.id
_entity.type
_entity.pdbx_description
1 polymer ?
#
loop_
_entity_poly.entity_id
_entity_poly.type
_entity_poly.pdbx_seq_one_letter_code
_entity_poly.pdbx_strand_id
1 'polypeptide(L)'
;MEPKGKLRLELVIGDDIVLDELGAKLLLLIDRTGSIMSASKLMGIPYSSAWDYIARIESILKARIVRKRRGGPRGGGTELTEAGRRLLEKYLSEYRKFFGKSLEVEAPLDVTEREVLIYAGSHDIALEHLFGMLRERDIDVET
;
A
#
# COMPACT_ATOMS: atom_id res chain seq x y z
N MET A 1 -24.03 -27.89 -16.44
CA MET A 1 -23.72 -27.16 -15.19
C MET A 1 -22.28 -26.69 -15.32
N GLU A 2 -22.04 -25.41 -15.58
CA GLU A 2 -20.66 -24.90 -15.63
C GLU A 2 -20.04 -24.98 -14.23
N PRO A 3 -18.79 -25.44 -14.09
CA PRO A 3 -18.12 -25.41 -12.80
C PRO A 3 -17.92 -23.95 -12.36
N LYS A 4 -18.59 -23.55 -11.26
CA LYS A 4 -18.30 -22.29 -10.56
C LYS A 4 -16.96 -22.43 -9.83
N GLY A 5 -15.86 -22.32 -10.56
CA GLY A 5 -14.50 -22.31 -10.02
C GLY A 5 -13.91 -20.90 -10.00
N LYS A 6 -13.18 -20.55 -8.93
CA LYS A 6 -12.31 -19.37 -8.92
C LYS A 6 -10.87 -19.83 -9.11
N LEU A 7 -10.24 -19.39 -10.19
CA LEU A 7 -8.81 -19.59 -10.42
C LEU A 7 -8.01 -18.60 -9.57
N ARG A 8 -6.89 -19.07 -9.03
CA ARG A 8 -5.93 -18.28 -8.25
C ARG A 8 -4.52 -18.64 -8.69
N LEU A 9 -3.62 -17.67 -8.67
CA LEU A 9 -2.19 -17.86 -8.87
C LEU A 9 -1.47 -17.54 -7.58
N GLU A 10 -0.67 -18.50 -7.12
CA GLU A 10 0.13 -18.40 -5.91
C GLU A 10 1.58 -18.71 -6.26
N LEU A 11 2.50 -17.85 -5.83
CA LEU A 11 3.94 -18.08 -5.94
C LEU A 11 4.42 -18.72 -4.64
N VAL A 12 4.89 -19.95 -4.72
CA VAL A 12 5.31 -20.76 -3.57
C VAL A 12 6.83 -20.93 -3.57
N ILE A 13 7.46 -20.83 -2.40
CA ILE A 13 8.88 -21.17 -2.18
C ILE A 13 8.95 -22.15 -1.01
N GLY A 14 9.49 -23.35 -1.26
CA GLY A 14 9.35 -24.46 -0.31
C GLY A 14 7.88 -24.83 -0.18
N ASP A 15 7.35 -24.75 1.04
CA ASP A 15 5.94 -24.99 1.36
C ASP A 15 5.16 -23.69 1.65
N ASP A 16 5.81 -22.53 1.55
CA ASP A 16 5.24 -21.24 1.91
C ASP A 16 4.78 -20.46 0.67
N ILE A 17 3.53 -19.97 0.70
CA ILE A 17 3.03 -19.02 -0.31
C ILE A 17 3.73 -17.69 -0.10
N VAL A 18 4.68 -17.33 -0.96
CA VAL A 18 5.35 -16.03 -0.87
C VAL A 18 4.42 -14.91 -1.31
N LEU A 19 3.77 -15.07 -2.46
CA LEU A 19 2.96 -14.00 -3.04
C LEU A 19 1.71 -14.57 -3.70
N ASP A 20 0.55 -14.04 -3.33
CA ASP A 20 -0.72 -14.27 -3.99
C ASP A 20 -1.23 -12.97 -4.65
N GLU A 21 -2.47 -13.00 -5.14
CA GLU A 21 -3.09 -11.84 -5.79
C GLU A 21 -3.19 -10.62 -4.86
N LEU A 22 -3.55 -10.82 -3.58
CA LEU A 22 -3.67 -9.74 -2.60
C LEU A 22 -2.30 -9.13 -2.32
N GLY A 23 -1.29 -9.97 -2.10
CA GLY A 23 0.09 -9.52 -1.91
C GLY A 23 0.63 -8.74 -3.10
N ALA A 24 0.38 -9.24 -4.32
CA ALA A 24 0.80 -8.55 -5.54
C ALA A 24 0.12 -7.18 -5.69
N LYS A 25 -1.18 -7.07 -5.41
CA LYS A 25 -1.90 -5.78 -5.42
C LYS A 25 -1.32 -4.81 -4.39
N LEU A 26 -1.00 -5.30 -3.18
CA LEU A 26 -0.37 -4.48 -2.14
C LEU A 26 0.96 -3.91 -2.59
N LEU A 27 1.86 -4.76 -3.11
CA LEU A 27 3.18 -4.31 -3.58
C LEU A 27 3.05 -3.33 -4.76
N LEU A 28 2.12 -3.57 -5.68
CA LEU A 28 1.86 -2.65 -6.79
C LEU A 28 1.38 -1.27 -6.31
N LEU A 29 0.49 -1.23 -5.31
CA LEU A 29 0.02 0.02 -4.72
C LEU A 29 1.09 0.73 -3.90
N ILE A 30 1.96 0.00 -3.21
CA ILE A 30 3.11 0.59 -2.52
C ILE A 30 4.06 1.26 -3.53
N ASP A 31 4.34 0.59 -4.65
CA ASP A 31 5.19 1.16 -5.71
C ASP A 31 4.57 2.43 -6.33
N ARG A 32 3.24 2.46 -6.49
CA ARG A 32 2.51 3.62 -7.03
C ARG A 32 2.37 4.78 -6.04
N THR A 33 2.03 4.48 -4.78
CA THR A 33 1.68 5.50 -3.77
C THR A 33 2.88 5.94 -2.93
N GLY A 34 3.94 5.15 -2.89
CA GLY A 34 5.08 5.38 -2.00
C GLY A 34 4.74 5.25 -0.52
N SER A 35 3.66 4.55 -0.15
CA SER A 35 3.23 4.40 1.25
C SER A 35 2.44 3.11 1.48
N ILE A 36 2.81 2.35 2.52
CA ILE A 36 2.04 1.18 2.98
C ILE A 36 0.64 1.58 3.45
N MET A 37 0.50 2.73 4.13
CA MET A 37 -0.78 3.19 4.66
C MET A 37 -1.77 3.54 3.54
N SER A 38 -1.37 4.39 2.59
CA SER A 38 -2.14 4.65 1.37
C SER A 38 -2.51 3.38 0.62
N ALA A 39 -1.56 2.46 0.42
CA ALA A 39 -1.83 1.18 -0.23
C ALA A 39 -2.88 0.34 0.53
N SER A 40 -2.78 0.23 1.85
CA SER A 40 -3.75 -0.54 2.66
C SER A 40 -5.15 0.08 2.61
N LYS A 41 -5.24 1.43 2.66
CA LYS A 41 -6.51 2.17 2.50
C LYS A 41 -7.15 1.90 1.14
N LEU A 42 -6.38 1.96 0.06
CA LEU A 42 -6.86 1.68 -1.31
C LEU A 42 -7.35 0.25 -1.48
N MET A 43 -6.78 -0.70 -0.75
CA MET A 43 -7.22 -2.10 -0.75
C MET A 43 -8.39 -2.37 0.20
N GLY A 44 -8.79 -1.40 1.03
CA GLY A 44 -9.79 -1.61 2.08
C GLY A 44 -9.34 -2.60 3.17
N ILE A 45 -8.02 -2.74 3.40
CA ILE A 45 -7.48 -3.64 4.44
C ILE A 45 -6.87 -2.84 5.60
N PRO A 46 -6.87 -3.38 6.83
CA PRO A 46 -6.17 -2.78 7.95
C PRO A 46 -4.68 -2.60 7.64
N TYR A 47 -4.11 -1.49 8.11
CA TYR A 47 -2.68 -1.20 7.96
C TYR A 47 -1.80 -2.30 8.59
N SER A 48 -2.21 -2.84 9.73
CA SER A 48 -1.55 -3.99 10.37
C SER A 48 -1.53 -5.20 9.44
N SER A 49 -2.64 -5.52 8.78
CA SER A 49 -2.71 -6.63 7.82
C SER A 49 -1.76 -6.43 6.63
N ALA A 50 -1.62 -5.21 6.12
CA ALA A 50 -0.63 -4.91 5.08
C ALA A 50 0.81 -5.13 5.58
N TRP A 51 1.10 -4.72 6.82
CA TRP A 51 2.39 -4.96 7.45
C TRP A 51 2.69 -6.44 7.69
N ASP A 52 1.72 -7.18 8.20
CA ASP A 52 1.83 -8.63 8.42
C ASP A 52 2.12 -9.34 7.10
N TYR A 53 1.47 -8.90 6.02
CA TYR A 53 1.71 -9.43 4.68
C TYR A 53 3.16 -9.18 4.22
N ILE A 54 3.67 -7.96 4.39
CA ILE A 54 5.06 -7.60 4.08
C ILE A 54 6.03 -8.42 4.94
N ALA A 55 5.81 -8.48 6.24
CA ALA A 55 6.67 -9.18 7.19
C ALA A 55 6.74 -10.68 6.87
N ARG A 56 5.62 -11.29 6.48
CA ARG A 56 5.54 -12.67 6.03
C ARG A 56 6.40 -12.93 4.79
N ILE A 57 6.27 -12.09 3.76
CA ILE A 57 7.09 -12.18 2.55
C ILE A 57 8.59 -12.06 2.91
N GLU A 58 8.96 -11.04 3.70
CA GLU A 58 10.37 -10.83 4.10
C GLU A 58 10.93 -11.99 4.93
N SER A 59 10.10 -12.60 5.78
CA SER A 59 10.46 -13.77 6.57
C SER A 59 10.74 -15.00 5.71
N ILE A 60 9.93 -15.25 4.67
CA ILE A 60 10.13 -16.37 3.76
C ILE A 60 11.37 -16.14 2.88
N LEU A 61 11.50 -14.93 2.33
CA LEU A 61 12.60 -14.58 1.40
C LEU A 61 13.94 -14.30 2.09
N LYS A 62 13.95 -14.12 3.43
CA LYS A 62 15.11 -13.66 4.19
C LYS A 62 15.73 -12.38 3.62
N ALA A 63 14.89 -11.51 3.06
CA ALA A 63 15.30 -10.29 2.38
C ALA A 63 14.26 -9.19 2.59
N ARG A 64 14.71 -7.93 2.67
CA ARG A 64 13.82 -6.77 2.71
C ARG A 64 13.18 -6.54 1.35
N ILE A 65 11.86 -6.42 1.30
CA ILE A 65 11.10 -6.12 0.08
C ILE A 65 10.64 -4.67 0.02
N VAL A 66 10.59 -3.99 1.17
CA VAL A 66 10.33 -2.55 1.28
C VAL A 66 11.46 -1.86 2.02
N ARG A 67 11.68 -0.57 1.72
CA ARG A 67 12.57 0.30 2.50
C ARG A 67 11.91 1.65 2.76
N LYS A 68 12.31 2.27 3.87
CA LYS A 68 11.87 3.63 4.20
C LYS A 68 12.62 4.63 3.35
N ARG A 69 11.89 5.48 2.62
CA ARG A 69 12.45 6.65 1.96
C ARG A 69 12.64 7.75 3.00
N ARG A 70 13.88 8.25 3.16
CA ARG A 70 14.16 9.38 4.08
C ARG A 70 13.30 10.57 3.68
N GLY A 71 12.64 11.17 4.67
CA GLY A 71 11.71 12.27 4.45
C GLY A 71 12.41 13.62 4.34
N GLY A 72 11.98 14.42 3.37
CA GLY A 72 12.15 15.86 3.34
C GLY A 72 10.90 16.57 3.91
N PRO A 73 10.67 17.84 3.57
CA PRO A 73 9.57 18.65 4.12
C PRO A 73 8.15 18.05 3.98
N ARG A 74 7.94 17.14 3.02
CA ARG A 74 6.66 16.43 2.76
C ARG A 74 6.54 15.05 3.44
N GLY A 75 7.41 14.75 4.41
CA GLY A 75 7.36 13.49 5.17
C GLY A 75 8.14 12.31 4.55
N GLY A 76 8.25 11.22 5.32
CA GLY A 76 8.91 9.98 4.91
C GLY A 76 7.94 9.01 4.23
N GLY A 77 8.46 8.18 3.31
CA GLY A 77 7.65 7.22 2.55
C GLY A 77 8.17 5.79 2.62
N THR A 78 7.53 4.90 1.90
CA THR A 78 7.95 3.52 1.69
C THR A 78 8.09 3.25 0.20
N GLU A 79 9.18 2.61 -0.20
CA GLU A 79 9.39 2.18 -1.59
C GLU A 79 9.80 0.71 -1.62
N LEU A 80 9.50 0.03 -2.74
CA LEU A 80 9.97 -1.32 -2.95
C LEU A 80 11.51 -1.32 -3.08
N THR A 81 12.15 -2.29 -2.43
CA THR A 81 13.54 -2.62 -2.73
C THR A 81 13.63 -3.25 -4.11
N GLU A 82 14.85 -3.42 -4.61
CA GLU A 82 15.07 -4.16 -5.86
C GLU A 82 14.55 -5.61 -5.78
N ALA A 83 14.71 -6.26 -4.61
CA ALA A 83 14.16 -7.59 -4.38
C ALA A 83 12.63 -7.60 -4.42
N GLY A 84 11.97 -6.61 -3.79
CA GLY A 84 10.52 -6.45 -3.83
C GLY A 84 9.99 -6.21 -5.25
N ARG A 85 10.68 -5.37 -6.03
CA ARG A 85 10.32 -5.09 -7.43
C ARG A 85 10.45 -6.33 -8.32
N ARG A 86 11.56 -7.08 -8.21
CA ARG A 86 11.75 -8.34 -8.95
C ARG A 86 10.69 -9.39 -8.60
N LEU A 87 10.34 -9.51 -7.32
CA LEU A 87 9.28 -10.41 -6.87
C LEU A 87 7.94 -10.05 -7.51
N LEU A 88 7.57 -8.78 -7.48
CA LEU A 88 6.34 -8.27 -8.09
C LEU A 88 6.33 -8.50 -9.61
N GLU A 89 7.41 -8.13 -10.31
CA GLU A 89 7.55 -8.32 -11.76
C GLU A 89 7.41 -9.80 -12.17
N LYS A 90 8.04 -10.71 -11.41
CA LYS A 90 7.92 -12.15 -11.64
C LYS A 90 6.46 -12.60 -11.55
N TYR A 91 5.76 -12.21 -10.48
CA TYR A 91 4.36 -12.58 -10.30
C TYR A 91 3.47 -12.01 -11.41
N LEU A 92 3.62 -10.72 -11.75
CA LEU A 92 2.83 -10.07 -12.80
C LEU A 92 3.07 -10.70 -14.18
N SER A 93 4.31 -11.10 -14.48
CA SER A 93 4.63 -11.84 -15.70
C SER A 93 3.91 -13.19 -15.76
N GLU A 94 3.98 -13.99 -14.69
CA GLU A 94 3.29 -15.30 -14.66
C GLU A 94 1.76 -15.13 -14.66
N TYR A 95 1.24 -14.12 -13.96
CA TYR A 95 -0.19 -13.78 -13.97
C TYR A 95 -0.69 -13.48 -15.38
N ARG A 96 0.06 -12.67 -16.14
CA ARG A 96 -0.30 -12.35 -17.53
C ARG A 96 -0.29 -13.57 -18.43
N LYS A 97 0.70 -14.46 -18.30
CA LYS A 97 0.77 -15.71 -19.07
C LYS A 97 -0.41 -16.64 -18.76
N PHE A 98 -0.77 -16.74 -17.49
CA PHE A 98 -1.79 -17.68 -17.03
C PHE A 98 -3.22 -17.19 -17.30
N PHE A 99 -3.50 -15.90 -17.07
CA PHE A 99 -4.84 -15.32 -17.20
C PHE A 99 -5.08 -14.56 -18.51
N GLY A 100 -4.05 -14.35 -19.33
CA GLY A 100 -4.16 -13.58 -20.57
C GLY A 100 -4.44 -12.09 -20.37
N LYS A 101 -4.35 -11.59 -19.14
CA LYS A 101 -4.60 -10.19 -18.76
C LYS A 101 -3.62 -9.71 -17.69
N SER A 102 -3.46 -8.40 -17.58
CA SER A 102 -2.67 -7.81 -16.50
C SER A 102 -3.47 -7.83 -15.18
N LEU A 103 -2.76 -7.87 -14.05
CA LEU A 103 -3.39 -7.70 -12.75
C LEU A 103 -3.87 -6.25 -12.63
N GLU A 104 -5.18 -6.08 -12.56
CA GLU A 104 -5.79 -4.78 -12.37
C GLU A 104 -5.90 -4.45 -10.88
N VAL A 105 -5.54 -3.22 -10.56
CA VAL A 105 -5.89 -2.59 -9.29
C VAL A 105 -6.75 -1.41 -9.66
N GLU A 106 -8.00 -1.43 -9.19
CA GLU A 106 -8.86 -0.26 -9.18
C GLU A 106 -8.15 0.79 -8.33
N ALA A 107 -7.33 1.62 -8.98
CA ALA A 107 -6.91 2.87 -8.39
C ALA A 107 -8.14 3.77 -8.45
N PRO A 108 -8.63 4.33 -7.33
CA PRO A 108 -9.46 5.51 -7.41
C PRO A 108 -8.72 6.51 -8.28
N LEU A 109 -9.33 6.84 -9.41
CA LEU A 109 -8.97 8.03 -10.16
C LEU A 109 -9.04 9.19 -9.15
N ASP A 110 -7.98 10.01 -9.15
CA ASP A 110 -7.84 11.21 -8.33
C ASP A 110 -7.39 11.00 -6.87
N VAL A 111 -6.09 10.77 -6.70
CA VAL A 111 -5.36 11.24 -5.51
C VAL A 111 -4.64 12.55 -5.89
N THR A 112 -5.39 13.56 -6.33
CA THR A 112 -4.96 14.94 -6.08
C THR A 112 -4.94 15.13 -4.58
N GLU A 113 -3.77 15.46 -4.06
CA GLU A 113 -3.50 15.81 -2.67
C GLU A 113 -4.70 16.49 -1.98
N ARG A 114 -5.39 15.76 -1.11
CA ARG A 114 -5.98 16.37 0.08
C ARG A 114 -5.33 15.69 1.27
N GLU A 115 -4.31 16.37 1.81
CA GLU A 115 -3.79 16.09 3.14
C GLU A 115 -4.91 16.39 4.14
N VAL A 116 -5.79 15.41 4.38
CA VAL A 116 -6.74 15.51 5.49
C VAL A 116 -5.97 15.16 6.77
N LEU A 117 -5.57 16.19 7.50
CA LEU A 117 -4.98 16.06 8.83
C LEU A 117 -6.10 15.83 9.85
N ILE A 118 -6.32 14.57 10.24
CA ILE A 118 -7.28 14.23 11.30
C ILE A 118 -6.54 14.21 12.65
N TYR A 119 -6.90 15.13 13.54
CA TYR A 119 -6.41 15.18 14.92
C TYR A 119 -7.52 14.75 15.89
N ALA A 120 -7.21 13.80 16.79
CA ALA A 120 -8.11 13.38 17.85
C ALA A 120 -7.36 13.41 19.20
N GLY A 121 -7.60 14.46 19.99
CA GLY A 121 -6.97 14.69 21.29
C GLY A 121 -7.68 15.82 22.06
N SER A 122 -7.38 16.00 23.35
CA SER A 122 -8.03 17.04 24.16
C SER A 122 -7.65 18.43 23.65
N HIS A 123 -8.65 19.30 23.48
CA HIS A 123 -8.53 20.71 23.11
C HIS A 123 -7.34 21.39 23.82
N ASP A 124 -6.24 21.57 23.08
CA ASP A 124 -5.06 22.31 23.52
C ASP A 124 -5.02 23.65 22.78
N ILE A 125 -4.70 24.73 23.49
CA ILE A 125 -4.60 26.11 22.97
C ILE A 125 -3.65 26.19 21.76
N ALA A 126 -2.60 25.38 21.73
CA ALA A 126 -1.65 25.36 20.62
C ALA A 126 -2.30 24.89 19.30
N LEU A 127 -3.29 24.00 19.38
CA LEU A 127 -3.99 23.47 18.21
C LEU A 127 -5.06 24.43 17.71
N GLU A 128 -5.76 25.13 18.59
CA GLU A 128 -6.70 26.19 18.19
C GLU A 128 -5.99 27.29 17.39
N HIS A 129 -4.79 27.68 17.82
CA HIS A 129 -3.97 28.61 17.05
C HIS A 129 -3.50 28.03 15.71
N LEU A 130 -3.11 26.75 15.68
CA LEU A 130 -2.73 26.08 14.43
C LEU A 130 -3.91 26.00 13.46
N PHE A 131 -5.10 25.64 13.92
CA PHE A 131 -6.31 25.59 13.12
C PHE A 131 -6.71 26.97 12.59
N GLY A 132 -6.54 28.02 13.40
CA GLY A 132 -6.69 29.41 12.95
C GLY A 132 -5.76 29.73 11.77
N MET A 133 -4.46 29.42 11.90
CA MET A 133 -3.48 29.63 10.82
C MET A 133 -3.77 28.82 9.56
N LEU A 134 -4.38 27.63 9.69
CA LEU A 134 -4.75 26.78 8.55
C LEU A 134 -6.00 27.31 7.82
N ARG A 135 -7.01 27.79 8.56
CA ARG A 135 -8.21 28.42 7.97
C ARG A 135 -7.88 29.68 7.17
N GLU A 136 -6.92 30.49 7.63
CA GLU A 136 -6.42 31.66 6.88
C GLU A 136 -5.80 31.28 5.52
N ARG A 137 -5.42 30.01 5.33
CA ARG A 137 -4.82 29.48 4.11
C ARG A 137 -5.80 28.63 3.28
N ASP A 138 -7.10 28.77 3.54
CA ASP A 138 -8.19 28.06 2.84
C ASP A 138 -8.12 26.53 2.97
N ILE A 139 -7.55 26.06 4.09
CA ILE A 139 -7.54 24.63 4.46
C ILE A 139 -8.71 24.38 5.39
N ASP A 140 -9.59 23.47 4.98
CA ASP A 140 -10.77 23.10 5.77
C ASP A 140 -10.36 22.24 6.96
N VAL A 141 -10.79 22.65 8.15
CA VAL A 141 -10.45 21.98 9.42
C VAL A 141 -11.73 21.73 10.18
N GLU A 142 -12.15 20.46 10.16
CA GLU A 142 -13.22 19.93 11.02
C GLU A 142 -12.61 19.53 12.38
N THR A 143 -13.20 20.05 13.45
CA THR A 143 -12.82 19.78 14.86
C THR A 143 -13.93 19.00 15.56
#